data_AF-A0A8T3KP95-F1
#
_entry.id   AF-A0A8T3KP95-F1
#
_cell.length_a   1.000
_cell.length_b   1.000
_cell.length_c   1.000
_cell.angle_alpha   90.00
_cell.angle_beta   90.00
_cell.angle_gamma   90.00
#
_symmetry.space_group_name_H-M   'P 1'
#
loop_
_entity.id
_entity.type
_entity.pdbx_description
1 polymer ?
#
loop_
_entity_poly.entity_id
_entity_poly.type
_entity_poly.pdbx_seq_one_letter_code
_entity_poly.pdbx_strand_id
1 'polypeptide(L)'
;MASFIVDGKKLKSINQWYNKENARLQSIKDKQGFKSITNLQYANLVNRNNRVNYYMNKTARIIVNYCLEYRIGNIVVGYNPDWKRNINIGKSNNQKFTQIPHGNLRLKLQSLCERYGINYIEQEESYTSKSDFFANDALPVYNADNPKEYAFSGKRISRGQYRTSSGAIINADANGALNILRKSNLIDLMVLQARGCLDQPERIRVV
;
A
#
# COMPACT_ATOMS: atom_id res chain seq x y z
N MET A 1 5.82 -10.39 -18.76
CA MET A 1 5.01 -10.32 -17.53
C MET A 1 4.85 -8.87 -17.15
N ALA A 2 3.64 -8.33 -17.17
CA ALA A 2 3.41 -6.92 -16.89
C ALA A 2 3.29 -6.70 -15.37
N SER A 3 3.98 -5.70 -14.84
CA SER A 3 3.74 -5.25 -13.47
C SER A 3 2.39 -4.53 -13.40
N PHE A 4 1.74 -4.54 -12.24
CA PHE A 4 0.45 -3.86 -12.08
C PHE A 4 0.31 -3.14 -10.74
N ILE A 5 -0.59 -2.15 -10.72
CA ILE A 5 -1.02 -1.40 -9.53
C ILE A 5 -2.53 -1.52 -9.41
N VAL A 6 -3.03 -1.92 -8.23
CA VAL A 6 -4.46 -1.90 -7.93
C VAL A 6 -4.92 -0.50 -7.54
N ASP A 7 -5.94 0.01 -8.22
CA ASP A 7 -6.37 1.40 -8.10
C ASP A 7 -7.21 1.70 -6.85
N GLY A 8 -6.63 2.45 -5.90
CA GLY A 8 -7.31 2.87 -4.68
C GLY A 8 -8.34 4.00 -4.80
N LYS A 9 -8.67 4.51 -6.01
CA LYS A 9 -9.63 5.65 -6.14
C LYS A 9 -11.02 5.28 -5.65
N LYS A 10 -11.51 4.09 -5.95
CA LYS A 10 -12.82 3.60 -5.48
C LYS A 10 -12.90 3.59 -3.96
N LEU A 11 -11.85 3.10 -3.30
CA LEU A 11 -11.76 3.06 -1.85
C LEU A 11 -11.77 4.47 -1.23
N LYS A 12 -11.04 5.41 -1.83
CA LYS A 12 -11.05 6.82 -1.43
C LYS A 12 -12.43 7.46 -1.60
N SER A 13 -13.12 7.16 -2.70
CA SER A 13 -14.48 7.65 -2.97
C SER A 13 -15.49 7.13 -1.94
N ILE A 14 -15.41 5.84 -1.56
CA ILE A 14 -16.26 5.26 -0.50
C ILE A 14 -16.05 6.00 0.83
N ASN A 15 -14.80 6.23 1.22
CA ASN A 15 -14.47 6.97 2.45
C ASN A 15 -14.94 8.43 2.37
N GLN A 16 -14.76 9.10 1.24
CA GLN A 16 -15.21 10.48 1.04
C GLN A 16 -16.73 10.60 1.20
N TRP A 17 -17.49 9.70 0.55
CA TRP A 17 -18.94 9.68 0.65
C TRP A 17 -19.40 9.43 2.10
N TYR A 18 -18.78 8.45 2.78
CA TYR A 18 -19.07 8.18 4.18
C TYR A 18 -18.82 9.40 5.08
N ASN A 19 -17.68 10.08 4.92
CA ASN A 19 -17.35 11.27 5.72
C ASN A 19 -18.37 12.40 5.47
N LYS A 20 -18.77 12.62 4.21
CA LYS A 20 -19.78 13.63 3.84
C LYS A 20 -21.13 13.32 4.49
N GLU A 21 -21.59 12.08 4.37
CA GLU A 21 -22.88 11.67 4.92
C GLU A 21 -22.88 11.65 6.44
N ASN A 22 -21.78 11.20 7.06
CA ASN A 22 -21.67 11.21 8.52
C ASN A 22 -21.67 12.64 9.09
N ALA A 23 -21.04 13.61 8.41
CA ALA A 23 -21.10 15.01 8.81
C ALA A 23 -22.52 15.59 8.73
N ARG A 24 -23.27 15.25 7.67
CA ARG A 24 -24.68 15.62 7.52
C ARG A 24 -25.54 15.05 8.66
N LEU A 25 -25.39 13.75 8.93
CA LEU A 25 -26.11 13.06 10.00
C LEU A 25 -25.73 13.60 11.39
N GLN A 26 -24.45 13.93 11.61
CA GLN A 26 -23.98 14.54 12.86
C GLN A 26 -24.64 15.91 13.08
N SER A 27 -24.69 16.77 12.05
CA SER A 27 -25.35 18.08 12.17
C SER A 27 -26.84 17.97 12.52
N ILE A 28 -27.55 16.97 11.96
CA ILE A 28 -28.96 16.71 12.30
C ILE A 28 -29.09 16.23 13.75
N LYS A 29 -28.24 15.27 14.15
CA LYS A 29 -28.19 14.73 15.51
C LYS A 29 -27.98 15.85 16.54
N ASP A 30 -27.02 16.74 16.29
CA ASP A 30 -26.69 17.85 17.19
C ASP A 30 -27.88 18.81 17.35
N LYS A 31 -28.59 19.12 16.25
CA LYS A 31 -29.81 19.96 16.28
C LYS A 31 -30.96 19.31 17.04
N GLN A 32 -31.01 17.98 17.06
CA GLN A 32 -32.02 17.20 17.78
C GLN A 32 -31.65 16.94 19.26
N GLY A 33 -30.46 17.36 19.71
CA GLY A 33 -30.02 17.19 21.10
C GLY A 33 -29.67 15.75 21.50
N PHE A 34 -29.54 14.83 20.54
CA PHE A 34 -29.17 13.45 20.84
C PHE A 34 -27.68 13.34 21.20
N LYS A 35 -27.35 12.64 22.28
CA LYS A 35 -25.96 12.43 22.73
C LYS A 35 -25.32 11.18 22.11
N SER A 36 -26.09 10.11 21.91
CA SER A 36 -25.61 8.82 21.38
C SER A 36 -25.55 8.77 19.86
N ILE A 37 -24.82 7.80 19.30
CA ILE A 37 -24.85 7.50 17.86
C ILE A 37 -26.28 7.11 17.46
N THR A 38 -26.74 7.63 16.32
CA THR A 38 -28.06 7.27 15.79
C THR A 38 -28.00 5.98 14.97
N ASN A 39 -29.16 5.30 14.83
CA ASN A 39 -29.27 4.11 13.98
C ASN A 39 -28.85 4.40 12.52
N LEU A 40 -29.11 5.61 12.02
CA LEU A 40 -28.68 6.04 10.68
C LEU A 40 -27.15 6.18 10.58
N GLN A 41 -26.50 6.75 11.60
CA GLN A 41 -25.03 6.82 11.64
C GLN A 41 -24.42 5.42 11.70
N TYR A 42 -25.00 4.52 12.50
CA TYR A 42 -24.57 3.13 12.57
C TYR A 42 -24.74 2.41 11.23
N ALA A 43 -25.91 2.52 10.59
CA ALA A 43 -26.17 1.93 9.28
C ALA A 43 -25.19 2.47 8.20
N ASN A 44 -24.90 3.78 8.22
CA ASN A 44 -23.91 4.39 7.33
C ASN A 44 -22.50 3.80 7.53
N LEU A 45 -22.08 3.59 8.79
CA LEU A 45 -20.81 2.95 9.13
C LEU A 45 -20.76 1.49 8.65
N VAL A 46 -21.81 0.70 8.89
CA VAL A 46 -21.90 -0.70 8.46
C VAL A 46 -21.82 -0.80 6.93
N ASN A 47 -22.59 0.02 6.20
CA ASN A 47 -22.57 0.07 4.75
C ASN A 47 -21.17 0.41 4.20
N ARG A 48 -20.50 1.40 4.81
CA ARG A 48 -19.12 1.73 4.46
C ARG A 48 -18.19 0.55 4.70
N ASN A 49 -18.28 -0.10 5.86
CA ASN A 49 -17.41 -1.23 6.21
C ASN A 49 -17.61 -2.41 5.26
N ASN A 50 -18.85 -2.72 4.87
CA ASN A 50 -19.15 -3.78 3.90
C ASN A 50 -18.54 -3.49 2.52
N ARG A 51 -18.68 -2.25 2.01
CA ARG A 51 -18.09 -1.84 0.73
C ARG A 51 -16.56 -1.87 0.75
N VAL A 52 -15.95 -1.44 1.84
CA VAL A 52 -14.50 -1.51 2.05
C VAL A 52 -14.03 -2.97 2.09
N ASN A 53 -14.71 -3.83 2.86
CA ASN A 53 -14.36 -5.24 2.95
C ASN A 53 -14.50 -5.96 1.61
N TYR A 54 -15.56 -5.68 0.84
CA TYR A 54 -15.72 -6.20 -0.52
C TYR A 54 -14.53 -5.80 -1.42
N TYR A 55 -14.15 -4.51 -1.41
CA TYR A 55 -12.99 -4.02 -2.16
C TYR A 55 -11.70 -4.74 -1.75
N MET A 56 -11.46 -4.95 -0.45
CA MET A 56 -10.26 -5.65 0.03
C MET A 56 -10.25 -7.12 -0.40
N ASN A 57 -11.38 -7.82 -0.29
CA ASN A 57 -11.52 -9.20 -0.74
C ASN A 57 -11.22 -9.34 -2.24
N LYS A 58 -11.80 -8.46 -3.07
CA LYS A 58 -11.55 -8.45 -4.52
C LYS A 58 -10.09 -8.14 -4.84
N THR A 59 -9.49 -7.18 -4.14
CA THR A 59 -8.07 -6.85 -4.31
C THR A 59 -7.17 -8.04 -4.00
N ALA A 60 -7.36 -8.70 -2.86
CA ALA A 60 -6.58 -9.89 -2.49
C ALA A 60 -6.77 -11.03 -3.51
N ARG A 61 -8.01 -11.22 -4.00
CA ARG A 61 -8.33 -12.20 -5.04
C ARG A 61 -7.62 -11.92 -6.36
N ILE A 62 -7.57 -10.66 -6.81
CA ILE A 62 -6.85 -10.26 -8.02
C ILE A 62 -5.37 -10.65 -7.90
N ILE A 63 -4.74 -10.32 -6.78
CA ILE A 63 -3.32 -10.62 -6.53
C ILE A 63 -3.07 -12.14 -6.56
N VAL A 64 -3.88 -12.91 -5.82
CA VAL A 64 -3.71 -14.38 -5.75
C VAL A 64 -3.98 -15.04 -7.10
N ASN A 65 -5.03 -14.62 -7.83
CA ASN A 65 -5.33 -15.17 -9.16
C ASN A 65 -4.18 -14.90 -10.13
N TYR A 66 -3.59 -13.71 -10.08
CA TYR A 66 -2.41 -13.38 -10.87
C TYR A 66 -1.25 -14.32 -10.53
N CYS A 67 -0.99 -14.56 -9.24
CA CYS A 67 0.05 -15.51 -8.83
C CYS A 67 -0.22 -16.94 -9.34
N LEU A 68 -1.48 -17.39 -9.31
CA LEU A 68 -1.85 -18.71 -9.82
C LEU A 68 -1.68 -18.82 -11.34
N GLU A 69 -2.14 -17.82 -12.09
CA GLU A 69 -2.05 -17.76 -13.56
C GLU A 69 -0.59 -17.82 -14.02
N TYR A 70 0.29 -17.07 -13.36
CA TYR A 70 1.71 -16.98 -13.71
C TYR A 70 2.61 -17.92 -12.90
N ARG A 71 2.04 -18.87 -12.14
CA ARG A 71 2.77 -19.86 -11.32
C ARG A 71 3.81 -19.23 -10.36
N ILE A 72 3.46 -18.12 -9.74
CA ILE A 72 4.27 -17.45 -8.73
C ILE A 72 4.07 -18.14 -7.38
N GLY A 73 5.12 -18.76 -6.86
CA GLY A 73 5.09 -19.48 -5.57
C GLY A 73 5.38 -18.62 -4.34
N ASN A 74 5.91 -17.40 -4.50
CA ASN A 74 6.31 -16.54 -3.38
C ASN A 74 5.74 -15.12 -3.55
N ILE A 75 5.20 -14.57 -2.47
CA ILE A 75 4.77 -13.17 -2.38
C ILE A 75 5.47 -12.52 -1.20
N VAL A 76 6.15 -11.41 -1.47
CA VAL A 76 6.76 -10.55 -0.43
C VAL A 76 5.90 -9.32 -0.25
N VAL A 77 5.52 -9.02 1.00
CA VAL A 77 4.72 -7.85 1.36
C VAL A 77 5.51 -6.95 2.30
N GLY A 78 5.68 -5.69 1.89
CA GLY A 78 6.25 -4.65 2.73
C GLY A 78 5.36 -4.35 3.94
N TYR A 79 5.94 -4.34 5.13
CA TYR A 79 5.21 -4.05 6.36
C TYR A 79 6.09 -3.35 7.39
N ASN A 80 5.67 -2.16 7.82
CA ASN A 80 6.23 -1.43 8.95
C ASN A 80 5.18 -1.29 10.05
N PRO A 81 5.36 -1.83 11.27
CA PRO A 81 4.33 -1.82 12.31
C PRO A 81 3.78 -0.43 12.64
N ASP A 82 4.65 0.58 12.69
CA ASP A 82 4.31 1.92 13.14
C ASP A 82 4.03 2.92 12.01
N TRP A 83 4.01 2.50 10.75
CA TRP A 83 3.82 3.40 9.60
C TRP A 83 2.50 4.20 9.61
N LYS A 84 1.53 3.78 10.43
CA LYS A 84 0.25 4.48 10.64
C LYS A 84 0.22 5.40 11.84
N ARG A 85 1.15 5.25 12.79
CA ARG A 85 1.24 6.07 13.98
C ARG A 85 2.00 7.36 13.64
N ASN A 86 1.48 8.51 14.08
CA ASN A 86 2.13 9.81 13.93
C ASN A 86 2.52 10.23 12.49
N ILE A 87 1.75 9.79 11.49
CA ILE A 87 2.00 10.22 10.11
C ILE A 87 1.82 11.74 10.02
N ASN A 88 2.83 12.43 9.49
CA ASN A 88 2.78 13.86 9.21
C ASN A 88 2.89 14.15 7.71
N ILE A 89 1.88 13.76 6.92
CA ILE A 89 1.81 14.04 5.46
C ILE A 89 0.72 15.09 5.13
N GLY A 90 0.32 15.87 6.14
CA GLY A 90 -0.73 16.88 6.07
C GLY A 90 -2.12 16.33 6.39
N LYS A 91 -2.95 17.16 7.04
CA LYS A 91 -4.27 16.78 7.62
C LYS A 91 -5.17 15.98 6.68
N SER A 92 -5.36 16.45 5.44
CA SER A 92 -6.25 15.78 4.47
C SER A 92 -5.70 14.42 4.02
N ASN A 93 -4.39 14.29 3.85
CA ASN A 93 -3.75 13.06 3.41
C ASN A 93 -3.69 12.05 4.56
N ASN A 94 -3.38 12.51 5.77
CA ASN A 94 -3.43 11.70 7.00
C ASN A 94 -4.80 11.04 7.13
N GLN A 95 -5.90 11.81 7.03
CA GLN A 95 -7.25 11.28 7.13
C GLN A 95 -7.55 10.21 6.05
N LYS A 96 -7.18 10.48 4.79
CA LYS A 96 -7.39 9.52 3.69
C LYS A 96 -6.62 8.22 3.91
N PHE A 97 -5.40 8.32 4.45
CA PHE A 97 -4.51 7.20 4.68
C PHE A 97 -4.91 6.36 5.89
N THR A 98 -5.20 7.00 7.03
CA THR A 98 -5.57 6.29 8.27
C THR A 98 -6.88 5.54 8.12
N GLN A 99 -7.83 6.08 7.34
CA GLN A 99 -9.12 5.42 7.10
C GLN A 99 -9.04 4.17 6.22
N ILE A 100 -7.94 3.91 5.51
CA ILE A 100 -7.79 2.70 4.69
C ILE A 100 -7.27 1.55 5.55
N PRO A 101 -8.00 0.42 5.72
CA PRO A 101 -7.58 -0.67 6.59
C PRO A 101 -6.57 -1.60 5.90
N HIS A 102 -5.34 -1.09 5.66
CA HIS A 102 -4.26 -1.86 5.06
C HIS A 102 -3.95 -3.20 5.76
N GLY A 103 -4.08 -3.27 7.10
CA GLY A 103 -3.93 -4.53 7.85
C GLY A 103 -4.98 -5.58 7.46
N ASN A 104 -6.21 -5.18 7.12
CA ASN A 104 -7.23 -6.14 6.69
C ASN A 104 -6.87 -6.75 5.33
N LEU A 105 -6.27 -5.97 4.42
CA LEU A 105 -5.82 -6.49 3.14
C LEU A 105 -4.68 -7.50 3.34
N ARG A 106 -3.73 -7.17 4.22
CA ARG A 106 -2.60 -8.03 4.62
C ARG A 106 -3.08 -9.41 5.09
N LEU A 107 -3.95 -9.44 6.11
CA LEU A 107 -4.50 -10.67 6.67
C LEU A 107 -5.31 -11.49 5.65
N LYS A 108 -6.10 -10.82 4.80
CA LYS A 108 -6.87 -11.49 3.74
C LYS A 108 -5.96 -12.10 2.68
N LEU A 109 -4.91 -11.39 2.30
CA LEU A 109 -3.93 -11.87 1.33
C LEU A 109 -3.18 -13.07 1.90
N GLN A 110 -2.66 -12.97 3.11
CA GLN A 110 -2.00 -14.09 3.81
C GLN A 110 -2.89 -15.34 3.84
N SER A 111 -4.14 -15.20 4.30
CA SER A 111 -5.09 -16.32 4.36
C SER A 111 -5.38 -16.96 2.99
N LEU A 112 -5.46 -16.15 1.92
CA LEU A 112 -5.61 -16.69 0.57
C LEU A 112 -4.34 -17.38 0.10
N CYS A 113 -3.16 -16.81 0.36
CA CYS A 113 -1.89 -17.42 0.01
C CYS A 113 -1.74 -18.80 0.67
N GLU A 114 -1.99 -18.89 1.97
CA GLU A 114 -1.98 -20.16 2.72
C GLU A 114 -2.94 -21.19 2.10
N ARG A 115 -4.17 -20.78 1.75
CA ARG A 115 -5.16 -21.65 1.11
C ARG A 115 -4.70 -22.18 -0.25
N TYR A 116 -3.96 -21.39 -1.02
CA TYR A 116 -3.54 -21.72 -2.38
C TYR A 116 -2.09 -22.23 -2.47
N GLY A 117 -1.43 -22.46 -1.33
CA GLY A 117 -0.05 -22.96 -1.28
C GLY A 117 0.99 -21.93 -1.79
N ILE A 118 0.67 -20.64 -1.72
CA ILE A 118 1.59 -19.55 -2.06
C ILE A 118 2.32 -19.14 -0.77
N ASN A 119 3.65 -19.10 -0.81
CA ASN A 119 4.45 -18.68 0.31
C ASN A 119 4.34 -17.16 0.51
N TYR A 120 3.80 -16.76 1.66
CA TYR A 120 3.58 -15.36 2.02
C TYR A 120 4.64 -14.91 3.03
N ILE A 121 5.39 -13.85 2.69
CA ILE A 121 6.50 -13.36 3.49
C ILE A 121 6.32 -11.88 3.75
N GLU A 122 6.45 -11.48 5.02
CA GLU A 122 6.45 -10.07 5.40
C GLU A 122 7.88 -9.56 5.48
N GLN A 123 8.10 -8.37 4.92
CA GLN A 123 9.40 -7.75 4.89
C GLN A 123 9.30 -6.30 5.41
N GLU A 124 10.16 -5.97 6.37
CA GLU A 124 10.28 -4.60 6.88
C GLU A 124 10.74 -3.65 5.76
N GLU A 125 9.99 -2.57 5.52
CA GLU A 125 10.11 -1.76 4.31
C GLU A 125 10.79 -0.39 4.52
N SER A 126 11.56 -0.21 5.60
CA SER A 126 12.35 1.00 5.83
C SER A 126 13.24 1.34 4.64
N TYR A 127 13.23 2.64 4.29
CA TYR A 127 14.03 3.24 3.23
C TYR A 127 13.84 2.69 1.80
N THR A 128 12.91 1.75 1.59
CA THR A 128 12.65 1.14 0.27
C THR A 128 12.16 2.14 -0.79
N SER A 129 11.49 3.21 -0.36
CA SER A 129 11.00 4.29 -1.24
C SER A 129 12.02 5.40 -1.49
N LYS A 130 13.15 5.41 -0.76
CA LYS A 130 14.23 6.39 -0.91
C LYS A 130 15.42 5.82 -1.69
N SER A 131 15.71 4.54 -1.46
CA SER A 131 16.84 3.82 -2.04
C SER A 131 16.66 3.59 -3.54
N ASP A 132 17.77 3.65 -4.27
CA ASP A 132 17.82 3.25 -5.68
C ASP A 132 17.98 1.73 -5.79
N PHE A 133 17.05 1.10 -6.51
CA PHE A 133 17.13 -0.32 -6.78
C PHE A 133 18.34 -0.70 -7.66
N PHE A 134 18.65 0.13 -8.66
CA PHE A 134 19.68 -0.14 -9.66
C PHE A 134 21.09 0.17 -9.16
N ALA A 135 21.24 1.17 -8.29
CA ALA A 135 22.52 1.53 -7.70
C ALA A 135 22.94 0.62 -6.53
N ASN A 136 22.11 -0.38 -6.20
CA ASN A 136 22.31 -1.26 -5.06
C ASN A 136 22.46 -0.54 -3.70
N ASP A 137 21.68 0.53 -3.49
CA ASP A 137 21.72 1.30 -2.25
C ASP A 137 21.49 0.41 -1.02
N ALA A 138 22.19 0.69 0.08
CA ALA A 138 21.98 -0.03 1.33
C ALA A 138 20.53 0.13 1.83
N LEU A 139 19.94 -0.96 2.32
CA LEU A 139 18.58 -1.00 2.86
C LEU A 139 18.61 -1.29 4.38
N PRO A 140 19.06 -0.33 5.21
CA PRO A 140 19.09 -0.50 6.65
C PRO A 140 17.67 -0.63 7.23
N VAL A 141 17.59 -1.15 8.44
CA VAL A 141 16.37 -1.14 9.26
C VAL A 141 16.37 0.15 10.06
N TYR A 142 15.25 0.88 10.06
CA TYR A 142 15.13 2.09 10.86
C TYR A 142 15.18 1.76 12.35
N ASN A 143 15.99 2.49 13.11
CA ASN A 143 16.08 2.39 14.57
C ASN A 143 15.72 3.75 15.17
N ALA A 144 14.64 3.80 15.94
CA ALA A 144 14.17 5.02 16.59
C ALA A 144 15.06 5.46 17.75
N ASP A 145 15.71 4.51 18.44
CA ASP A 145 16.56 4.76 19.60
C ASP A 145 17.93 5.32 19.20
N ASN A 146 18.36 5.04 17.96
CA ASN A 146 19.60 5.55 17.40
C ASN A 146 19.38 5.98 15.93
N PRO A 147 18.74 7.14 15.71
CA PRO A 147 18.42 7.61 14.37
C PRO A 147 19.70 7.95 13.61
N LYS A 148 19.94 7.20 12.53
CA LYS A 148 21.04 7.47 11.58
C LYS A 148 20.51 8.08 10.30
N GLU A 149 21.23 9.07 9.80
CA GLU A 149 21.03 9.58 8.46
C GLU A 149 21.74 8.69 7.44
N TYR A 150 21.03 8.40 6.35
CA TYR A 150 21.54 7.60 5.25
C TYR A 150 21.43 8.41 3.96
N ALA A 151 22.53 8.46 3.21
CA ALA A 151 22.53 9.00 1.86
C ALA A 151 22.05 7.91 0.90
N PHE A 152 21.13 8.28 0.02
CA PHE A 152 20.62 7.43 -1.06
C PHE A 152 21.01 8.07 -2.39
N SER A 153 21.33 7.25 -3.37
CA SER A 153 21.88 7.72 -4.64
C SER A 153 20.79 8.28 -5.57
N GLY A 154 19.57 7.76 -5.47
CA GLY A 154 18.40 8.26 -6.20
C GLY A 154 17.49 9.16 -5.35
N LYS A 155 16.45 9.70 -6.00
CA LYS A 155 15.49 10.62 -5.38
C LYS A 155 14.09 10.49 -5.95
N ARG A 156 13.10 10.42 -5.07
CA ARG A 156 11.69 10.55 -5.46
C ARG A 156 11.39 12.00 -5.88
N ILE A 157 10.90 12.20 -7.10
CA ILE A 157 10.54 13.53 -7.62
C ILE A 157 9.10 13.87 -7.22
N SER A 158 8.17 12.95 -7.52
CA SER A 158 6.74 13.18 -7.36
C SER A 158 6.00 11.86 -7.13
N ARG A 159 4.66 11.93 -7.03
CA ARG A 159 3.83 10.72 -6.95
C ARG A 159 3.93 9.94 -8.25
N GLY A 160 4.53 8.76 -8.19
CA GLY A 160 4.70 7.86 -9.33
C GLY A 160 6.00 8.04 -10.09
N GLN A 161 6.82 9.07 -9.78
CA GLN A 161 8.11 9.29 -10.44
C GLN A 161 9.28 9.23 -9.45
N TYR A 162 10.27 8.40 -9.77
CA TYR A 162 11.53 8.26 -9.06
C TYR A 162 12.69 8.46 -10.03
N ARG A 163 13.69 9.25 -9.66
CA ARG A 163 14.92 9.45 -10.42
C ARG A 163 16.01 8.58 -9.82
N THR A 164 16.56 7.69 -10.64
CA THR A 164 17.74 6.87 -10.30
C THR A 164 19.01 7.72 -10.31
N SER A 165 20.09 7.19 -9.73
CA SER A 165 21.42 7.80 -9.74
C SER A 165 21.96 8.03 -11.15
N SER A 166 21.58 7.17 -12.11
CA SER A 166 21.89 7.32 -13.54
C SER A 166 21.12 8.46 -14.23
N GLY A 167 20.16 9.09 -13.55
CA GLY A 167 19.29 10.13 -14.11
C GLY A 167 18.00 9.61 -14.74
N ALA A 168 17.85 8.28 -14.94
CA ALA A 168 16.64 7.69 -15.49
C ALA A 168 15.42 7.88 -14.56
N ILE A 169 14.26 8.15 -15.15
CA ILE A 169 12.99 8.31 -14.42
C ILE A 169 12.17 7.03 -14.55
N ILE A 170 11.91 6.38 -13.41
CA ILE A 170 11.15 5.14 -13.31
C ILE A 170 9.90 5.32 -12.44
N ASN A 171 9.03 4.33 -12.45
CA ASN A 171 7.87 4.33 -11.56
C ASN A 171 8.31 4.16 -10.09
N ALA A 172 7.88 5.08 -9.22
CA ALA A 172 8.26 5.07 -7.81
C ALA A 172 7.72 3.86 -7.03
N ASP A 173 6.52 3.38 -7.36
CA ASP A 173 5.91 2.22 -6.70
C ASP A 173 6.62 0.92 -7.15
N ALA A 174 7.05 0.84 -8.42
CA ALA A 174 7.87 -0.25 -8.93
C ALA A 174 9.26 -0.30 -8.26
N ASN A 175 9.94 0.86 -8.14
CA ASN A 175 11.22 0.94 -7.41
C ASN A 175 11.06 0.47 -5.95
N GLY A 176 10.01 0.92 -5.27
CA GLY A 176 9.72 0.49 -3.90
C GLY A 176 9.48 -1.02 -3.79
N ALA A 177 8.66 -1.59 -4.68
CA ALA A 177 8.39 -3.02 -4.70
C ALA A 177 9.65 -3.87 -4.95
N LEU A 178 10.53 -3.43 -5.85
CA LEU A 178 11.81 -4.10 -6.10
C LEU A 178 12.76 -4.01 -4.91
N ASN A 179 12.80 -2.88 -4.21
CA ASN A 179 13.61 -2.76 -2.99
C ASN A 179 13.07 -3.63 -1.85
N ILE A 180 11.75 -3.79 -1.71
CA ILE A 180 11.14 -4.74 -0.77
C ILE A 180 11.59 -6.17 -1.11
N LEU A 181 11.50 -6.56 -2.39
CA LEU A 181 11.96 -7.87 -2.85
C LEU A 181 13.46 -8.06 -2.62
N ARG A 182 14.29 -7.05 -2.92
CA ARG A 182 15.74 -7.08 -2.67
C ARG A 182 16.03 -7.32 -1.19
N LYS A 183 15.34 -6.61 -0.30
CA LYS A 183 15.55 -6.74 1.14
C LYS A 183 15.16 -8.11 1.69
N SER A 184 14.23 -8.80 1.04
CA SER A 184 13.85 -10.16 1.44
C SER A 184 14.91 -11.22 1.16
N ASN A 185 15.91 -10.93 0.32
CA ASN A 185 16.98 -11.86 -0.06
C ASN A 185 16.50 -13.23 -0.59
N LEU A 186 15.25 -13.33 -1.09
CA LEU A 186 14.69 -14.60 -1.55
C LEU A 186 15.21 -15.07 -2.90
N ILE A 187 15.64 -14.14 -3.75
CA ILE A 187 16.04 -14.39 -5.13
C ILE A 187 17.21 -13.48 -5.45
N ASP A 188 18.16 -13.98 -6.23
CA ASP A 188 19.21 -13.15 -6.83
C ASP A 188 18.60 -12.23 -7.90
N LEU A 189 18.69 -10.92 -7.65
CA LEU A 189 18.12 -9.88 -8.51
C LEU A 189 19.16 -9.25 -9.46
N MET A 190 20.40 -9.76 -9.53
CA MET A 190 21.45 -9.21 -10.40
C MET A 190 21.00 -9.11 -11.86
N VAL A 191 20.29 -10.12 -12.36
CA VAL A 191 19.77 -10.14 -13.74
C VAL A 191 18.73 -9.03 -13.97
N LEU A 192 17.92 -8.70 -12.96
CA LEU A 192 16.94 -7.61 -13.07
C LEU A 192 17.60 -6.24 -13.00
N GLN A 193 18.64 -6.09 -12.19
CA GLN A 193 19.43 -4.85 -12.11
C GLN A 193 20.17 -4.58 -13.42
N ALA A 194 20.71 -5.61 -14.08
CA ALA A 194 21.41 -5.48 -15.35
C ALA A 194 20.52 -5.02 -16.53
N ARG A 195 19.20 -5.21 -16.46
CA ARG A 195 18.27 -4.87 -17.56
C ARG A 195 17.91 -3.39 -17.63
N GLY A 196 18.11 -2.61 -16.57
CA GLY A 196 18.01 -1.13 -16.55
C GLY A 196 16.64 -0.49 -16.87
N CYS A 197 15.65 -1.23 -17.37
CA CYS A 197 14.36 -0.69 -17.80
C CYS A 197 13.20 -1.26 -16.97
N LEU A 198 12.40 -0.37 -16.39
CA LEU A 198 11.11 -0.69 -15.78
C LEU A 198 10.00 -0.08 -16.61
N ASP A 199 9.13 -0.93 -17.14
CA ASP A 199 7.92 -0.48 -17.81
C ASP A 199 6.92 0.10 -16.81
N GLN A 200 6.02 0.96 -17.28
CA GLN A 200 4.98 1.53 -16.44
C GLN A 200 3.96 0.43 -16.07
N PRO A 201 3.68 0.24 -14.77
CA PRO A 201 2.75 -0.80 -14.35
C PRO A 201 1.32 -0.50 -14.81
N GLU A 202 0.63 -1.55 -15.27
CA GLU A 202 -0.78 -1.47 -15.64
C GLU A 202 -1.65 -1.14 -14.41
N ARG A 203 -2.66 -0.28 -14.58
CA ARG A 203 -3.55 0.09 -13.48
C ARG A 203 -4.85 -0.72 -13.51
N ILE A 204 -5.00 -1.65 -12.58
CA ILE A 204 -6.20 -2.49 -12.44
C ILE A 204 -7.25 -1.77 -11.59
N ARG A 205 -8.46 -1.60 -12.14
CA ARG A 205 -9.61 -1.05 -11.41
C ARG A 205 -10.40 -2.18 -10.74
N VAL A 206 -10.70 -2.02 -9.46
CA VAL A 206 -11.54 -2.99 -8.73
C VAL A 206 -13.02 -2.69 -9.00
N VAL A 207 -13.66 -3.52 -9.82
CA VAL A 207 -15.10 -3.42 -10.16
C VAL A 207 -15.96 -4.14 -9.12
#